data_AF-A0A967GL66-F1
#
_entry.id   AF-A0A967GL66-F1
#
_cell.length_a   1.000
_cell.length_b   1.000
_cell.length_c   1.000
_cell.angle_alpha   90.00
_cell.angle_beta   90.00
_cell.angle_gamma   90.00
#
_symmetry.space_group_name_H-M   'P 1'
#
loop_
_entity.id
_entity.type
_entity.pdbx_description
1 polymer ?
#
loop_
_entity_poly.entity_id
_entity_poly.type
_entity_poly.pdbx_seq_one_letter_code
_entity_poly.pdbx_strand_id
1 'polypeptide(L)'
;GAPRRSIYVTARRSQPVTFLRSFDAPVMETNCNRRISSNAATQALMVMNGEFHTSNAKAFAERVLRECRKGEGGKEPAPEGLQISEHLETGDGPSLAGQVARAFELAYGRPAGDHEIRSALSFLDRQVSSQLSATPDQKVPEAQAAAMAHLCHALLSSNEFLYVD
;
A
#
# COMPACT_ATOMS: atom_id res chain seq x y z
N GLY A 1 -30.84 20.16 -0.94
CA GLY A 1 -30.06 20.03 0.30
C GLY A 1 -28.59 20.06 -0.04
N ALA A 2 -27.75 20.68 0.79
CA ALA A 2 -26.31 20.78 0.54
C ALA A 2 -25.65 19.38 0.48
N PRO A 3 -24.64 19.16 -0.38
CA PRO A 3 -23.95 17.88 -0.46
C PRO A 3 -23.22 17.58 0.84
N ARG A 4 -23.52 16.45 1.48
CA ARG A 4 -22.79 15.97 2.64
C ARG A 4 -21.66 15.04 2.19
N ARG A 5 -20.44 15.33 2.64
CA ARG A 5 -19.22 14.54 2.34
C ARG A 5 -19.07 13.29 3.21
N SER A 6 -20.10 12.94 3.99
CA SER A 6 -20.05 11.86 4.98
C SER A 6 -21.18 10.87 4.76
N ILE A 7 -20.85 9.58 4.83
CA ILE A 7 -21.80 8.47 4.74
C ILE A 7 -22.34 8.19 6.16
N TYR A 8 -23.65 8.19 6.33
CA TYR A 8 -24.30 7.82 7.59
C TYR A 8 -24.60 6.32 7.56
N VAL A 9 -24.12 5.59 8.56
CA VAL A 9 -24.44 4.17 8.75
C VAL A 9 -25.26 4.02 10.03
N THR A 10 -26.40 3.33 9.93
CA THR A 10 -27.26 3.06 11.08
C THR A 10 -26.60 2.02 11.99
N ALA A 11 -26.09 2.45 13.15
CA ALA A 11 -25.53 1.55 14.15
C ALA A 11 -26.58 1.14 15.19
N ARG A 12 -26.78 -0.17 15.41
CA ARG A 12 -27.65 -0.70 16.48
C ARG A 12 -26.79 -1.25 17.61
N ARG A 13 -27.07 -0.83 18.86
CA ARG A 13 -26.29 -1.23 20.06
C ARG A 13 -26.28 -2.73 20.32
N SER A 14 -27.35 -3.43 19.95
CA SER A 14 -27.48 -4.90 20.07
C SER A 14 -26.85 -5.68 18.93
N GLN A 15 -26.41 -5.01 17.87
CA GLN A 15 -25.87 -5.62 16.66
C GLN A 15 -24.61 -4.84 16.23
N PRO A 16 -23.54 -4.90 17.03
CA PRO A 16 -22.32 -4.17 16.74
C PRO A 16 -21.74 -4.64 15.40
N VAL A 17 -21.31 -3.67 14.57
CA VAL A 17 -20.74 -3.96 13.26
C VAL A 17 -19.44 -4.74 13.47
N THR A 18 -19.37 -5.94 12.90
CA THR A 18 -18.26 -6.89 13.07
C THR A 18 -16.91 -6.26 12.71
N PHE A 19 -16.89 -5.40 11.70
CA PHE A 19 -15.70 -4.65 11.29
C PHE A 19 -15.16 -3.74 12.40
N LEU A 20 -16.02 -2.97 13.07
CA LEU A 20 -15.60 -2.00 14.10
C LEU A 20 -15.09 -2.68 15.37
N ARG A 21 -15.53 -3.91 15.67
CA ARG A 21 -15.02 -4.70 16.79
C ARG A 21 -13.53 -5.05 16.65
N SER A 22 -13.03 -5.17 15.42
CA SER A 22 -11.62 -5.44 15.14
C SER A 22 -10.71 -4.21 15.34
N PHE A 23 -11.29 -3.01 15.38
CA PHE A 23 -10.61 -1.73 15.62
C PHE A 23 -10.79 -1.22 17.05
N ASP A 24 -10.90 -2.13 18.02
CA ASP A 24 -11.09 -1.77 19.44
C ASP A 24 -12.28 -0.81 19.68
N ALA A 25 -13.37 -0.94 18.91
CA ALA A 25 -14.56 -0.12 19.14
C ALA A 25 -15.02 -0.26 20.61
N PRO A 26 -15.25 0.87 21.31
CA PRO A 26 -15.54 0.85 22.73
C PRO A 26 -16.86 0.14 23.00
N VAL A 27 -16.79 -0.96 23.76
CA VAL A 27 -17.98 -1.62 24.28
C VAL A 27 -18.49 -0.76 25.43
N MET A 28 -19.71 -0.23 25.30
CA MET A 28 -20.38 0.59 26.33
C MET A 28 -20.93 -0.28 27.48
N GLU A 29 -20.07 -1.15 28.02
CA GLU A 29 -20.29 -1.92 29.24
C GLU A 29 -19.09 -1.64 30.16
N THR A 30 -19.32 -0.74 31.13
CA THR A 30 -18.42 -0.35 32.24
C THR A 30 -17.19 0.50 31.89
N ASN A 31 -16.97 1.55 32.69
CA ASN A 31 -15.77 2.40 32.62
C ASN A 31 -14.54 1.61 33.10
N CYS A 32 -13.63 1.31 32.18
CA CYS A 32 -12.32 0.76 32.51
C CYS A 32 -11.30 1.90 32.71
N ASN A 33 -10.81 2.08 33.94
CA ASN A 33 -9.87 3.17 34.30
C ASN A 33 -8.40 2.83 33.99
N ARG A 34 -8.13 1.72 33.30
CA ARG A 34 -6.79 1.23 32.99
C ARG A 34 -6.69 1.00 31.49
N ARG A 35 -5.80 1.73 30.83
CA ARG A 35 -5.48 1.55 29.41
C ARG A 35 -4.87 0.17 29.24
N ILE A 36 -5.54 -0.70 28.50
CA ILE A 36 -4.96 -1.97 28.04
C ILE A 36 -3.98 -1.57 26.93
N SER A 37 -2.72 -1.99 27.04
CA SER A 37 -1.75 -1.78 25.96
C SER A 37 -2.20 -2.64 24.79
N SER A 38 -2.76 -2.03 23.73
CA SER A 38 -3.26 -2.73 22.56
C SER A 38 -2.17 -3.64 21.98
N ASN A 39 -2.51 -4.91 21.81
CA ASN A 39 -1.64 -5.89 21.18
C ASN A 39 -1.75 -5.71 19.66
N ALA A 40 -0.79 -4.99 19.06
CA ALA A 40 -0.71 -4.71 17.63
C ALA A 40 -0.68 -5.94 16.68
N ALA A 41 -0.77 -7.18 17.20
CA ALA A 41 -0.61 -8.40 16.41
C ALA A 41 -1.87 -8.84 15.66
N THR A 42 -3.08 -8.73 16.24
CA THR A 42 -4.32 -9.17 15.57
C THR A 42 -4.79 -8.20 14.49
N GLN A 43 -4.61 -6.89 14.70
CA GLN A 43 -4.89 -5.86 13.70
C GLN A 43 -3.98 -5.98 12.48
N ALA A 44 -2.67 -6.15 12.69
CA ALA A 44 -1.72 -6.41 11.61
C ALA A 44 -2.01 -7.71 10.86
N LEU A 45 -2.45 -8.77 11.55
CA LEU A 45 -2.75 -10.06 10.93
C LEU A 45 -4.01 -10.02 10.02
N MET A 46 -5.02 -9.21 10.35
CA MET A 46 -6.20 -9.02 9.49
C MET A 46 -5.87 -8.15 8.26
N VAL A 47 -5.03 -7.13 8.44
CA VAL A 47 -4.49 -6.31 7.35
C VAL A 47 -3.63 -7.15 6.40
N MET A 48 -2.89 -8.13 6.92
CA MET A 48 -1.98 -8.95 6.13
C MET A 48 -2.67 -10.09 5.35
N ASN A 49 -3.89 -10.49 5.74
CA ASN A 49 -4.59 -11.65 5.15
C ASN A 49 -6.01 -11.34 4.62
N GLY A 50 -6.45 -10.09 4.66
CA GLY A 50 -7.79 -9.71 4.20
C GLY A 50 -7.86 -9.49 2.69
N GLU A 51 -8.86 -10.09 2.02
CA GLU A 51 -9.18 -9.82 0.61
C GLU A 51 -9.44 -8.34 0.32
N PHE A 52 -9.96 -7.62 1.31
CA PHE A 52 -10.17 -6.18 1.23
C PHE A 52 -8.85 -5.42 1.07
N HIS A 53 -7.83 -5.77 1.86
CA HIS A 53 -6.54 -5.08 1.85
C HIS A 53 -5.74 -5.41 0.57
N THR A 54 -5.79 -6.66 0.12
CA THR A 54 -5.17 -7.07 -1.14
C THR A 54 -5.85 -6.44 -2.36
N SER A 55 -7.20 -6.37 -2.36
CA SER A 55 -7.97 -5.66 -3.39
C SER A 55 -7.64 -4.16 -3.42
N ASN A 56 -7.58 -3.50 -2.26
CA ASN A 56 -7.20 -2.09 -2.16
C ASN A 56 -5.75 -1.84 -2.59
N ALA A 57 -4.82 -2.72 -2.23
CA ALA A 57 -3.42 -2.61 -2.63
C ALA A 57 -3.25 -2.73 -4.16
N LYS A 58 -4.01 -3.63 -4.81
CA LYS A 58 -4.05 -3.73 -6.28
C LYS A 58 -4.61 -2.46 -6.92
N ALA A 59 -5.75 -1.98 -6.42
CA ALA A 59 -6.35 -0.74 -6.92
C ALA A 59 -5.42 0.48 -6.71
N PHE A 60 -4.66 0.50 -5.61
CA PHE A 60 -3.66 1.52 -5.34
C PHE A 60 -2.49 1.45 -6.33
N ALA A 61 -1.96 0.27 -6.60
CA ALA A 61 -0.93 0.06 -7.61
C ALA A 61 -1.39 0.48 -9.02
N GLU A 62 -2.61 0.12 -9.42
CA GLU A 62 -3.20 0.56 -10.69
C GLU A 62 -3.29 2.08 -10.80
N ARG A 63 -3.64 2.75 -9.69
CA ARG A 63 -3.67 4.22 -9.62
C ARG A 63 -2.28 4.82 -9.84
N VAL A 64 -1.25 4.31 -9.15
CA VAL A 64 0.15 4.77 -9.31
C VAL A 64 0.59 4.63 -10.77
N LEU A 65 0.38 3.45 -11.37
CA LEU A 65 0.75 3.19 -12.76
C LEU A 65 0.02 4.12 -13.74
N ARG A 66 -1.25 4.42 -13.48
CA ARG A 66 -2.06 5.33 -14.31
C ARG A 66 -1.58 6.79 -14.22
N GLU A 67 -1.28 7.28 -13.02
CA GLU A 67 -0.78 8.65 -12.82
C GLU A 67 0.62 8.83 -13.40
N CYS A 68 1.48 7.82 -13.28
CA CYS A 68 2.81 7.84 -13.89
C CYS A 68 2.75 7.85 -15.43
N ARG A 69 1.81 7.12 -16.05
CA ARG A 69 1.58 7.19 -17.51
C ARG A 69 1.12 8.57 -17.99
N LYS A 70 0.45 9.35 -17.14
CA LYS A 70 0.02 10.72 -17.46
C LYS A 70 1.12 11.77 -17.28
N GLY A 71 2.31 11.38 -16.82
CA GLY A 71 3.41 12.29 -16.54
C GLY A 71 3.29 13.06 -15.21
N GLU A 72 2.37 12.64 -14.33
CA GLU A 72 2.21 13.19 -12.97
C GLU A 72 3.08 12.46 -11.93
N GLY A 73 3.75 11.38 -12.34
CA GLY A 73 4.75 10.71 -11.51
C GLY A 73 5.97 11.60 -11.35
N GLY A 74 6.46 11.75 -10.11
CA GLY A 74 7.64 12.57 -9.81
C GLY A 74 8.78 12.24 -10.78
N LYS A 75 9.36 13.28 -11.39
CA LYS A 75 10.58 13.18 -12.21
C LYS A 75 11.82 12.90 -11.35
N GLU A 76 11.66 12.12 -10.29
CA GLU A 76 12.78 11.79 -9.43
C GLU A 76 13.73 10.88 -10.22
N PRO A 77 14.98 11.32 -10.43
CA PRO A 77 15.97 10.47 -11.04
C PRO A 77 16.17 9.24 -10.14
N ALA A 78 16.40 8.09 -10.77
CA ALA A 78 16.80 6.91 -10.01
C ALA A 78 18.07 7.26 -9.20
N PRO A 79 18.17 6.83 -7.93
CA PRO A 79 19.33 7.14 -7.10
C PRO A 79 20.61 6.60 -7.74
N GLU A 80 21.68 7.40 -7.71
CA GLU A 80 22.98 7.05 -8.28
C GLU A 80 23.54 5.76 -7.65
N GLY A 81 24.08 4.87 -8.49
CA GLY A 81 24.70 3.61 -8.04
C GLY A 81 23.72 2.48 -7.71
N LEU A 82 22.44 2.61 -8.04
CA LEU A 82 21.45 1.53 -7.87
C LEU A 82 21.68 0.38 -8.86
N GLN A 83 21.90 -0.83 -8.34
CA GLN A 83 21.92 -2.06 -9.13
C GLN A 83 20.49 -2.66 -9.14
N ILE A 84 19.85 -2.65 -10.30
CA ILE A 84 18.59 -3.35 -10.58
C ILE A 84 18.80 -4.33 -11.72
N SER A 85 18.07 -5.45 -11.73
CA SER A 85 18.15 -6.41 -12.83
C SER A 85 17.57 -5.84 -14.13
N GLU A 86 18.05 -6.35 -15.26
CA GLU A 86 17.64 -5.97 -16.63
C GLU A 86 16.11 -6.02 -16.82
N HIS A 87 15.44 -6.92 -16.10
CA HIS A 87 13.98 -7.08 -16.12
C HIS A 87 13.20 -5.90 -15.51
N LEU A 88 13.86 -4.94 -14.86
CA LEU A 88 13.25 -3.71 -14.33
C LEU A 88 13.65 -2.47 -15.12
N GLU A 89 14.48 -2.60 -16.16
CA GLU A 89 14.75 -1.50 -17.07
C GLU A 89 13.47 -1.13 -17.81
N THR A 90 13.04 0.11 -17.57
CA THR A 90 11.90 0.67 -18.28
C THR A 90 12.42 1.21 -19.60
N GLY A 91 11.81 0.84 -20.72
CA GLY A 91 12.01 1.54 -22.00
C GLY A 91 11.49 2.99 -21.93
N ASP A 92 10.88 3.51 -23.00
CA ASP A 92 10.31 4.87 -23.08
C ASP A 92 9.18 5.22 -22.07
N GLY A 93 8.94 4.37 -21.05
CA GLY A 93 7.91 4.54 -20.03
C GLY A 93 8.38 5.28 -18.77
N PRO A 94 7.46 5.61 -17.84
CA PRO A 94 7.80 6.26 -16.57
C PRO A 94 8.73 5.37 -15.73
N SER A 95 9.87 5.93 -15.30
CA SER A 95 10.89 5.20 -14.55
C SER A 95 10.29 4.49 -13.34
N LEU A 96 10.76 3.28 -13.06
CA LEU A 96 10.29 2.52 -11.89
C LEU A 96 10.53 3.30 -10.57
N ALA A 97 11.64 4.04 -10.49
CA ALA A 97 11.91 4.95 -9.39
C ALA A 97 10.83 6.02 -9.23
N GLY A 98 10.37 6.63 -10.32
CA GLY A 98 9.26 7.58 -10.30
C GLY A 98 7.92 6.96 -9.88
N GLN A 99 7.69 5.69 -10.23
CA GLN A 99 6.51 4.95 -9.77
C GLN A 99 6.55 4.70 -8.25
N VAL A 100 7.70 4.29 -7.73
CA VAL A 100 7.93 4.12 -6.29
C VAL A 100 7.76 5.44 -5.55
N ALA A 101 8.43 6.50 -6.00
CA ALA A 101 8.30 7.84 -5.43
C ALA A 101 6.83 8.28 -5.35
N ARG A 102 6.09 8.09 -6.45
CA ARG A 102 4.67 8.43 -6.49
C ARG A 102 3.83 7.60 -5.52
N ALA A 103 4.14 6.32 -5.34
CA ALA A 103 3.46 5.48 -4.36
C ALA A 103 3.64 6.02 -2.93
N PHE A 104 4.85 6.47 -2.58
CA PHE A 104 5.13 7.09 -1.28
C PHE A 104 4.42 8.44 -1.10
N GLU A 105 4.44 9.30 -2.11
CA GLU A 105 3.70 10.58 -2.07
C GLU A 105 2.21 10.36 -1.83
N LEU A 106 1.61 9.39 -2.52
CA LEU A 106 0.19 9.08 -2.38
C LEU A 106 -0.15 8.39 -1.06
N ALA A 107 0.75 7.58 -0.51
CA ALA A 107 0.52 6.84 0.74
C ALA A 107 0.79 7.68 2.00
N TYR A 108 1.87 8.46 2.00
CA TYR A 108 2.37 9.17 3.18
C TYR A 108 2.31 10.70 3.07
N GLY A 109 1.94 11.24 1.91
CA GLY A 109 1.84 12.69 1.71
C GLY A 109 3.18 13.43 1.72
N ARG A 110 4.30 12.69 1.60
CA ARG A 110 5.67 13.23 1.57
C ARG A 110 6.48 12.54 0.46
N PRO A 111 7.54 13.20 -0.07
CA PRO A 111 8.47 12.54 -0.97
C PRO A 111 9.20 11.39 -0.24
N ALA A 112 9.58 10.38 -1.00
CA ALA A 112 10.39 9.27 -0.52
C ALA A 112 11.86 9.72 -0.38
N GLY A 113 12.54 9.26 0.67
CA GLY A 113 13.98 9.44 0.78
C GLY A 113 14.74 8.43 -0.10
N ASP A 114 15.99 8.74 -0.45
CA ASP A 114 16.84 7.89 -1.29
C ASP A 114 16.97 6.45 -0.80
N HIS A 115 16.98 6.26 0.53
CA HIS A 115 17.07 4.94 1.14
C HIS A 115 15.76 4.14 0.97
N GLU A 116 14.62 4.81 1.05
CA GLU A 116 13.29 4.21 0.86
C GLU A 116 13.11 3.78 -0.59
N ILE A 117 13.49 4.65 -1.53
CA ILE A 117 13.49 4.35 -2.97
C ILE A 117 14.38 3.15 -3.26
N ARG A 118 15.61 3.14 -2.73
CA ARG A 118 16.54 1.99 -2.89
C ARG A 118 15.97 0.69 -2.32
N SER A 119 15.43 0.71 -1.11
CA SER A 119 14.84 -0.47 -0.48
C SER A 119 13.61 -0.98 -1.25
N ALA A 120 12.76 -0.09 -1.73
CA ALA A 120 11.58 -0.44 -2.52
C ALA A 120 11.96 -1.02 -3.89
N LEU A 121 12.95 -0.45 -4.59
CA LEU A 121 13.42 -0.98 -5.87
C LEU A 121 14.10 -2.35 -5.69
N SER A 122 14.90 -2.54 -4.64
CA SER A 122 15.47 -3.86 -4.30
C SER A 122 14.40 -4.89 -3.93
N PHE A 123 13.29 -4.46 -3.31
CA PHE A 123 12.14 -5.33 -3.07
C PHE A 123 11.45 -5.75 -4.37
N LEU A 124 11.16 -4.79 -5.26
CA LEU A 124 10.55 -5.06 -6.56
C LEU A 124 11.40 -6.00 -7.40
N ASP A 125 12.72 -5.79 -7.41
CA ASP A 125 13.69 -6.63 -8.10
C ASP A 125 13.58 -8.10 -7.68
N ARG A 126 13.71 -8.36 -6.37
CA ARG A 126 13.58 -9.71 -5.81
C ARG A 126 12.23 -10.35 -6.12
N GLN A 127 11.15 -9.57 -6.07
CA GLN A 127 9.80 -10.07 -6.30
C GLN A 127 9.58 -10.47 -7.77
N VAL A 128 10.04 -9.64 -8.71
CA VAL A 128 9.95 -9.91 -10.15
C VAL A 128 10.81 -11.12 -10.50
N SER A 129 12.07 -11.18 -10.04
CA SER A 129 12.95 -12.33 -10.30
C SER A 129 12.36 -13.64 -9.77
N SER A 130 11.78 -13.62 -8.56
CA SER A 130 11.12 -14.80 -7.99
C SER A 130 9.92 -15.26 -8.81
N GLN A 131 9.11 -14.34 -9.34
CA GLN A 131 7.93 -14.69 -10.12
C GLN A 131 8.28 -15.24 -11.51
N LEU A 132 9.22 -14.59 -12.20
CA LEU A 132 9.71 -15.07 -13.50
C LEU A 132 10.37 -16.45 -13.38
N SER A 133 11.06 -16.72 -12.27
CA SER A 133 11.65 -18.04 -12.00
C SER A 133 10.58 -19.11 -11.67
N ALA A 134 9.50 -18.72 -10.98
CA ALA A 134 8.43 -19.65 -10.59
C ALA A 134 7.44 -19.93 -11.73
N THR A 135 7.27 -19.01 -12.67
CA THR A 135 6.31 -19.12 -13.77
C THR A 135 6.96 -18.61 -15.06
N PRO A 136 7.59 -19.51 -15.86
CA PRO A 136 8.36 -19.12 -17.04
C PRO A 136 7.56 -18.42 -18.15
N ASP A 137 6.24 -18.66 -18.24
CA ASP A 137 5.35 -18.01 -19.21
C ASP A 137 4.88 -16.61 -18.76
N GLN A 138 5.21 -16.18 -17.54
CA GLN A 138 4.76 -14.90 -17.00
C GLN A 138 5.44 -13.75 -17.73
N LYS A 139 4.64 -12.80 -18.24
CA LYS A 139 5.17 -11.60 -18.90
C LYS A 139 5.78 -10.64 -17.88
N VAL A 140 6.94 -10.07 -18.21
CA VAL A 140 7.67 -9.12 -17.34
C VAL A 140 6.78 -7.95 -16.84
N PRO A 141 5.96 -7.28 -17.68
CA PRO A 141 5.11 -6.19 -17.20
C PRO A 141 4.03 -6.64 -16.19
N GLU A 142 3.58 -7.89 -16.30
CA GLU A 142 2.60 -8.47 -15.38
C GLU A 142 3.24 -8.80 -14.04
N ALA A 143 4.47 -9.36 -14.06
CA ALA A 143 5.26 -9.58 -12.86
C ALA A 143 5.60 -8.26 -12.14
N GLN A 144 5.96 -7.22 -12.88
CA GLN A 144 6.19 -5.88 -12.33
C GLN A 144 4.92 -5.29 -11.69
N ALA A 145 3.76 -5.42 -12.35
CA ALA A 145 2.49 -4.95 -11.80
C ALA A 145 2.10 -5.70 -10.51
N ALA A 146 2.32 -7.02 -10.47
CA ALA A 146 2.10 -7.83 -9.27
C ALA A 146 3.06 -7.43 -8.13
N ALA A 147 4.34 -7.21 -8.44
CA ALA A 147 5.32 -6.73 -7.49
C ALA A 147 4.96 -5.34 -6.93
N MET A 148 4.47 -4.44 -7.78
CA MET A 148 3.97 -3.13 -7.36
C MET A 148 2.77 -3.26 -6.42
N ALA A 149 1.84 -4.18 -6.69
CA ALA A 149 0.72 -4.45 -5.78
C ALA A 149 1.21 -4.96 -4.41
N HIS A 150 2.26 -5.78 -4.36
CA HIS A 150 2.86 -6.22 -3.09
C HIS A 150 3.56 -5.08 -2.36
N LEU A 151 4.24 -4.17 -3.08
CA LEU A 151 4.83 -2.97 -2.49
C LEU A 151 3.73 -2.07 -1.90
N CYS A 152 2.68 -1.78 -2.66
CA CYS A 152 1.51 -1.05 -2.20
C CYS A 152 0.87 -1.68 -0.95
N HIS A 153 0.79 -3.02 -0.92
CA HIS A 153 0.32 -3.74 0.25
C HIS A 153 1.20 -3.48 1.48
N ALA A 154 2.52 -3.55 1.32
CA ALA A 154 3.47 -3.25 2.39
C ALA A 154 3.33 -1.80 2.88
N LEU A 155 3.23 -0.83 1.96
CA LEU A 155 3.10 0.60 2.28
C LEU A 155 1.83 0.91 3.06
N LEU A 156 0.69 0.36 2.62
CA LEU A 156 -0.61 0.52 3.28
C LEU A 156 -0.67 -0.21 4.64
N SER A 157 0.14 -1.25 4.82
CA SER A 157 0.25 -1.98 6.09
C SER A 157 1.28 -1.40 7.07
N SER A 158 2.03 -0.37 6.64
CA SER A 158 3.04 0.28 7.47
C SER A 158 2.39 1.22 8.50
N ASN A 159 3.00 1.33 9.69
CA ASN A 159 2.59 2.25 10.75
C ASN A 159 2.74 3.74 10.37
N GLU A 160 3.36 4.05 9.23
CA GLU A 160 3.46 5.41 8.70
C GLU A 160 2.24 5.78 7.82
N PHE A 161 1.31 4.84 7.59
CA PHE A 161 0.06 5.16 6.90
C PHE A 161 -0.82 6.04 7.79
N LEU A 162 -1.04 7.27 7.35
CA LEU A 162 -1.93 8.23 7.98
C LEU A 162 -3.37 7.70 7.95
N TYR A 163 -3.86 7.17 9.07
CA TYR A 163 -5.28 7.06 9.30
C TYR A 163 -5.85 8.47 9.43
N VAL A 164 -6.59 8.92 8.42
CA VAL A 164 -7.46 10.09 8.59
C VAL A 164 -8.67 9.60 9.37
N ASP A 165 -8.69 9.89 10.67
CA ASP A 165 -9.84 9.72 11.57
C ASP A 165 -10.96 10.73 11.23
#